data_AF-A0A1H3INR1-F1
#
_entry.id   AF-A0A1H3INR1-F1
#
_cell.length_a   1.000
_cell.length_b   1.000
_cell.length_c   1.000
_cell.angle_alpha   90.00
_cell.angle_beta   90.00
_cell.angle_gamma   90.00
#
_symmetry.space_group_name_H-M   'P 1'
#
loop_
_entity.id
_entity.type
_entity.pdbx_description
1 polymer ?
#
loop_
_entity_poly.entity_id
_entity_poly.type
_entity_poly.pdbx_seq_one_letter_code
_entity_poly.pdbx_strand_id
1 'polypeptide(L)'
;MIAYFLPSTAFSYYENSNRIKGHLVNKTARIITTLDQPGWFYKWYFTEPSTRQLKKTTLEFCGVKKIKTVYIGSVRGSSELKREKWLRQMEVCAKQDCHNAQSFYLNNKPAANKSGN
;
A
#
# COMPACT_ATOMS: atom_id res chain seq x y z
N MET A 1 7.72 19.94 7.79
CA MET A 1 6.90 19.18 6.82
C MET A 1 7.80 18.14 6.18
N ILE A 2 7.61 16.85 6.46
CA ILE A 2 8.46 15.78 5.89
C ILE A 2 7.69 15.12 4.75
N ALA A 3 8.09 15.40 3.51
CA ALA A 3 7.55 14.73 2.33
C ALA A 3 8.27 13.38 2.14
N TYR A 4 7.54 12.27 2.28
CA TYR A 4 8.11 10.93 2.29
C TYR A 4 8.59 10.44 0.90
N PHE A 5 8.09 11.04 -0.19
CA PHE A 5 8.37 10.66 -1.58
C PHE A 5 9.38 11.59 -2.28
N LEU A 6 10.57 11.76 -1.73
CA LEU A 6 11.63 12.55 -2.35
C LEU A 6 12.62 11.66 -3.16
N PRO A 7 13.27 12.20 -4.22
CA PRO A 7 14.23 11.48 -5.07
C PRO A 7 15.54 11.04 -4.39
N SER A 8 15.66 11.19 -3.08
CA SER A 8 16.77 10.68 -2.27
C SER A 8 16.30 9.73 -1.17
N THR A 9 15.03 9.82 -0.75
CA THR A 9 14.46 9.01 0.33
C THR A 9 13.63 7.84 -0.17
N ALA A 10 12.91 8.01 -1.28
CA ALA A 10 11.96 7.03 -1.79
C ALA A 10 12.45 6.29 -3.03
N PHE A 11 13.22 6.95 -3.88
CA PHE A 11 13.85 6.35 -5.06
C PHE A 11 15.11 7.14 -5.43
N SER A 12 16.02 6.56 -6.21
CA SER A 12 17.17 7.21 -6.86
C SER A 12 17.34 6.69 -8.29
N TYR A 13 18.18 7.32 -9.07
CA TYR A 13 18.57 6.83 -10.40
C TYR A 13 19.92 6.11 -10.31
N TYR A 14 20.10 5.03 -11.08
CA TYR A 14 21.41 4.41 -11.22
C TYR A 14 22.34 5.33 -12.02
N GLU A 15 23.60 5.43 -11.61
CA GLU A 15 24.60 6.21 -12.37
C GLU A 15 24.67 5.71 -13.83
N ASN A 16 24.65 6.65 -14.78
CA ASN A 16 24.69 6.39 -16.22
C ASN A 16 23.55 5.49 -16.76
N SER A 17 22.39 5.47 -16.09
CA SER A 17 21.24 4.68 -16.57
C SER A 17 19.90 5.33 -16.22
N ASN A 18 18.93 5.26 -17.14
CA ASN A 18 17.54 5.66 -16.88
C ASN A 18 16.78 4.68 -15.96
N ARG A 19 17.47 3.72 -15.35
CA ARG A 19 16.87 2.76 -14.43
C ARG A 19 16.68 3.41 -13.06
N ILE A 20 15.51 3.15 -12.47
CA ILE A 20 15.15 3.65 -11.14
C ILE A 20 15.47 2.59 -10.08
N LYS A 21 16.01 3.05 -8.94
CA LYS A 21 16.24 2.27 -7.73
C LYS A 21 15.30 2.74 -6.63
N GLY A 22 14.27 1.96 -6.34
CA GLY A 22 13.38 2.21 -5.21
C GLY A 22 14.08 1.96 -3.86
N HIS A 23 13.87 2.83 -2.88
CA HIS A 23 14.42 2.71 -1.52
C HIS A 23 13.43 2.12 -0.52
N LEU A 24 12.15 2.03 -0.87
CA LEU A 24 11.10 1.42 -0.04
C LEU A 24 11.04 -0.11 -0.20
N VAL A 25 12.21 -0.74 -0.40
CA VAL A 25 12.34 -2.19 -0.53
C VAL A 25 11.90 -2.90 0.75
N ASN A 26 11.32 -4.09 0.59
CA ASN A 26 10.75 -4.91 1.67
C ASN A 26 9.52 -4.33 2.39
N LYS A 27 8.98 -3.19 1.92
CA LYS A 27 7.71 -2.66 2.41
C LYS A 27 6.54 -3.22 1.60
N THR A 28 5.40 -3.39 2.28
CA THR A 28 4.11 -3.76 1.69
C THR A 28 3.12 -2.61 1.85
N ALA A 29 2.11 -2.53 0.98
CA ALA A 29 1.06 -1.51 1.10
C ALA A 29 -0.32 -2.09 0.81
N ARG A 30 -1.35 -1.41 1.31
CA ARG A 30 -2.74 -1.63 0.91
C ARG A 30 -3.36 -0.29 0.50
N ILE A 31 -4.02 -0.29 -0.65
CA ILE A 31 -4.81 0.83 -1.13
C ILE A 31 -6.28 0.49 -0.90
N ILE A 32 -6.99 1.34 -0.16
CA ILE A 32 -8.43 1.25 0.05
C ILE A 32 -9.05 2.46 -0.66
N THR A 33 -9.92 2.19 -1.62
CA THR A 33 -10.54 3.25 -2.43
C THR A 33 -12.06 3.17 -2.27
N THR A 34 -12.65 4.27 -1.83
CA THR A 34 -14.11 4.46 -1.81
C THR A 34 -14.58 5.03 -3.14
N LEU A 35 -15.66 4.49 -3.67
CA LEU A 35 -16.19 4.78 -4.99
C LEU A 35 -17.71 4.97 -4.91
N ASP A 36 -18.23 5.93 -5.67
CA ASP A 36 -19.68 6.10 -5.86
C ASP A 36 -20.27 5.08 -6.82
N GLN A 37 -19.43 4.43 -7.63
CA GLN A 37 -19.79 3.35 -8.55
C GLN A 37 -19.42 1.97 -7.98
N PRO A 38 -20.05 0.88 -8.44
CA PRO A 38 -19.64 -0.47 -8.06
C PRO A 38 -18.16 -0.73 -8.40
N GLY A 39 -17.41 -1.32 -7.46
CA GLY A 39 -15.96 -1.53 -7.61
C GLY A 39 -15.59 -2.42 -8.80
N TRP A 40 -16.44 -3.38 -9.18
CA TRP A 40 -16.22 -4.22 -10.36
C TRP A 40 -16.29 -3.40 -11.65
N PHE A 41 -17.20 -2.44 -11.75
CA PHE A 41 -17.36 -1.60 -12.94
C PHE A 41 -16.15 -0.67 -13.09
N TYR A 42 -15.74 -0.03 -12.00
CA TYR A 42 -14.50 0.76 -11.96
C TYR A 42 -13.25 -0.04 -12.37
N LYS A 43 -13.17 -1.31 -11.94
CA LYS A 43 -12.04 -2.18 -12.26
C LYS A 43 -12.00 -2.61 -13.73
N TRP A 44 -13.13 -3.06 -14.28
CA TRP A 44 -13.15 -3.66 -15.62
C TRP A 44 -13.39 -2.64 -16.73
N TYR A 45 -14.25 -1.65 -16.51
CA TYR A 45 -14.59 -0.66 -17.53
C TYR A 45 -13.57 0.47 -17.60
N PHE A 46 -13.22 1.05 -16.45
CA PHE A 46 -12.27 2.16 -16.40
C PHE A 46 -10.82 1.71 -16.24
N THR A 47 -10.56 0.42 -16.02
CA THR A 47 -9.21 -0.10 -15.75
C THR A 47 -8.58 0.55 -14.52
N GLU A 48 -9.39 0.91 -13.53
CA GLU A 48 -8.95 1.37 -12.20
C GLU A 48 -7.84 2.46 -12.22
N PRO A 49 -8.00 3.57 -12.97
CA PRO A 49 -6.88 4.42 -13.39
C PRO A 49 -6.15 5.06 -12.20
N SER A 50 -6.87 5.57 -11.21
CA SER A 50 -6.26 6.20 -10.03
C SER A 50 -5.53 5.17 -9.16
N THR A 51 -6.10 3.98 -8.98
CA THR A 51 -5.47 2.94 -8.16
C THR A 51 -4.28 2.31 -8.88
N ARG A 52 -4.38 2.14 -10.20
CA ARG A 52 -3.30 1.65 -11.06
C ARG A 52 -2.13 2.62 -11.11
N GLN A 53 -2.39 3.92 -11.24
CA GLN A 53 -1.37 4.96 -11.19
C GLN A 53 -0.64 4.91 -9.85
N LEU A 54 -1.34 5.06 -8.73
CA LEU A 54 -0.71 5.03 -7.40
C LEU A 54 0.10 3.74 -7.15
N LYS A 55 -0.44 2.60 -7.58
CA LYS A 55 0.25 1.31 -7.45
C LYS A 55 1.51 1.24 -8.30
N LYS A 56 1.39 1.48 -9.62
CA LYS A 56 2.46 1.23 -10.60
C LYS A 56 3.47 2.36 -10.67
N THR A 57 3.00 3.61 -10.77
CA THR A 57 3.85 4.76 -11.03
C THR A 57 4.44 5.35 -9.76
N THR A 58 3.84 5.08 -8.59
CA THR A 58 4.32 5.66 -7.32
C THR A 58 4.90 4.59 -6.40
N LEU A 59 4.10 3.61 -5.96
CA LEU A 59 4.53 2.65 -4.93
C LEU A 59 5.53 1.63 -5.47
N GLU A 60 5.23 0.98 -6.60
CA GLU A 60 6.15 0.03 -7.24
C GLU A 60 7.42 0.73 -7.71
N PHE A 61 7.30 1.97 -8.22
CA PHE A 61 8.43 2.82 -8.59
C PHE A 61 9.39 3.09 -7.41
N CYS A 62 8.83 3.35 -6.22
CA CYS A 62 9.62 3.51 -5.00
C CYS A 62 10.13 2.19 -4.40
N GLY A 63 9.82 1.04 -5.01
CA GLY A 63 10.32 -0.28 -4.59
C GLY A 63 9.43 -1.06 -3.62
N VAL A 64 8.21 -0.57 -3.34
CA VAL A 64 7.22 -1.28 -2.51
C VAL A 64 6.73 -2.52 -3.27
N LYS A 65 6.70 -3.67 -2.60
CA LYS A 65 6.26 -4.95 -3.19
C LYS A 65 5.01 -5.46 -2.47
N LYS A 66 4.20 -6.30 -3.16
CA LYS A 66 2.95 -6.89 -2.63
C LYS A 66 1.91 -5.83 -2.21
N ILE A 67 1.44 -5.04 -3.17
CA ILE A 67 0.42 -4.01 -2.94
C ILE A 67 -0.98 -4.61 -3.13
N LYS A 68 -1.76 -4.66 -2.03
CA LYS A 68 -3.16 -5.11 -2.03
C LYS A 68 -4.09 -3.95 -2.36
N THR A 69 -5.18 -4.21 -3.06
CA THR A 69 -6.20 -3.20 -3.39
C THR A 69 -7.57 -3.65 -2.90
N VAL A 70 -8.32 -2.73 -2.31
CA VAL A 70 -9.69 -2.96 -1.85
C VAL A 70 -10.57 -1.82 -2.37
N TYR A 71 -11.68 -2.20 -3.01
CA TYR A 71 -12.65 -1.26 -3.56
C TYR A 71 -13.93 -1.31 -2.73
N ILE A 72 -14.37 -0.15 -2.27
CA ILE A 72 -15.61 0.04 -1.51
C ILE A 72 -16.54 0.88 -2.37
N GLY A 73 -17.59 0.28 -2.92
CA GLY A 73 -18.59 1.02 -3.71
C GLY A 73 -19.82 0.15 -4.02
N SER A 74 -20.99 0.71 -4.32
CA SER A 74 -21.37 2.14 -4.36
C SER A 74 -21.64 2.70 -2.97
N VAL A 75 -20.86 3.70 -2.53
CA VAL A 75 -20.96 4.28 -1.18
C VAL A 75 -22.16 5.21 -1.06
N ARG A 76 -22.41 6.05 -2.08
CA ARG A 76 -23.57 6.92 -2.14
C ARG A 76 -24.86 6.11 -2.20
N GLY A 77 -25.79 6.35 -1.28
CA GLY A 77 -27.04 5.58 -1.17
C GLY A 77 -26.88 4.19 -0.56
N SER A 78 -25.71 3.85 0.01
CA SER A 78 -25.53 2.60 0.76
C SER A 78 -26.34 2.58 2.06
N SER A 79 -26.92 1.43 2.37
CA SER A 79 -27.57 1.17 3.66
C SER A 79 -26.54 1.02 4.79
N GLU A 80 -26.98 1.23 6.02
CA GLU A 80 -26.15 1.06 7.22
C GLU A 80 -25.55 -0.35 7.30
N LEU A 81 -26.34 -1.39 7.01
CA LEU A 81 -25.87 -2.78 6.95
C LEU A 81 -24.69 -2.99 5.98
N LYS A 82 -24.70 -2.32 4.81
CA LYS A 82 -23.58 -2.39 3.85
C LYS A 82 -22.35 -1.70 4.41
N ARG A 83 -22.53 -0.55 5.07
CA ARG A 83 -21.43 0.20 5.70
C ARG A 83 -20.79 -0.59 6.83
N GLU A 84 -21.59 -1.21 7.70
CA GLU A 84 -21.08 -2.10 8.75
C GLU A 84 -20.29 -3.27 8.18
N LYS A 85 -20.77 -3.88 7.08
CA LYS A 85 -20.04 -4.96 6.41
C LYS A 85 -18.67 -4.49 5.92
N TRP A 86 -18.59 -3.29 5.33
CA TRP A 86 -17.31 -2.71 4.91
C TRP A 86 -16.42 -2.38 6.10
N LEU A 87 -16.97 -1.86 7.20
CA LEU A 87 -16.20 -1.60 8.43
C LEU A 87 -15.60 -2.89 9.00
N ARG A 88 -16.39 -3.96 9.10
CA ARG A 88 -15.89 -5.29 9.52
C ARG A 88 -14.81 -5.80 8.56
N GLN A 89 -14.99 -5.61 7.26
CA GLN A 89 -13.98 -5.97 6.28
C GLN A 89 -12.69 -5.16 6.49
N MET A 90 -12.79 -3.86 6.81
CA MET A 90 -11.63 -3.00 7.08
C MET A 90 -10.92 -3.42 8.38
N GLU A 91 -11.68 -3.84 9.39
CA GLU A 91 -11.13 -4.36 10.64
C GLU A 91 -10.31 -5.64 10.42
N VAL A 92 -10.85 -6.61 9.67
CA VAL A 92 -10.12 -7.83 9.29
C VAL A 92 -8.87 -7.50 8.49
N CYS A 93 -9.01 -6.56 7.56
CA CYS A 93 -7.91 -6.03 6.78
C CYS A 93 -6.80 -5.45 7.68
N ALA A 94 -7.14 -4.59 8.63
CA ALA A 94 -6.21 -3.96 9.55
C ALA A 94 -5.50 -5.00 10.44
N LYS A 95 -6.25 -5.97 10.98
CA LYS A 95 -5.69 -7.07 11.78
C LYS A 95 -4.65 -7.87 11.00
N GLN A 96 -4.95 -8.21 9.73
CA GLN A 96 -4.02 -8.91 8.86
C GLN A 96 -2.75 -8.10 8.60
N ASP A 97 -2.87 -6.80 8.37
CA ASP A 97 -1.72 -5.94 8.08
C ASP A 97 -0.86 -5.74 9.33
N CYS A 98 -1.47 -5.61 10.51
CA CYS A 98 -0.77 -5.58 11.80
C CYS A 98 0.02 -6.88 12.02
N HIS A 99 -0.60 -8.04 11.81
CA HIS A 99 0.09 -9.32 11.91
C HIS A 99 1.28 -9.43 10.95
N ASN A 100 1.10 -9.01 9.69
CA ASN A 100 2.19 -9.02 8.71
C ASN A 100 3.33 -8.07 9.12
N ALA A 101 3.00 -6.90 9.65
CA ALA A 101 3.97 -5.92 10.14
C ALA A 101 4.74 -6.45 11.35
N GLN A 102 4.07 -7.12 12.28
CA GLN A 102 4.68 -7.73 13.45
C GLN A 102 5.65 -8.85 13.06
N SER A 103 5.22 -9.75 12.18
CA SER A 103 6.08 -10.82 11.64
C SER A 103 7.28 -10.25 10.89
N PHE A 104 7.09 -9.17 10.13
CA PHE A 104 8.19 -8.46 9.47
C PHE A 104 9.18 -7.87 10.49
N TYR A 105 8.71 -7.20 11.54
CA TYR A 105 9.55 -6.62 12.58
C TYR A 105 10.36 -7.69 13.31
N LEU A 106 9.72 -8.81 13.71
CA LEU A 106 10.40 -9.91 14.40
C LEU A 106 11.50 -10.54 13.54
N ASN A 107 11.26 -10.73 12.25
CA ASN A 107 12.22 -11.33 11.32
C ASN A 107 13.39 -10.39 10.95
N ASN A 108 13.19 -9.08 11.06
CA ASN A 108 14.20 -8.06 10.72
C ASN A 108 14.72 -7.32 11.96
N LYS A 109 14.42 -7.83 13.16
CA LYS A 109 14.90 -7.23 14.40
C LYS A 109 16.44 -7.28 14.35
N PRO A 110 17.13 -6.12 14.41
CA PRO A 110 18.58 -6.14 14.49
C PRO A 110 18.95 -6.96 15.73
N ALA A 111 19.81 -7.97 15.55
CA ALA A 111 20.39 -8.69 16.67
C ALA A 111 20.94 -7.63 17.62
N ALA A 112 20.46 -7.62 18.87
CA ALA A 112 20.92 -6.67 19.86
C ALA A 112 22.46 -6.72 19.86
N ASN A 113 23.08 -5.62 19.45
CA ASN A 113 24.52 -5.45 19.53
C ASN A 113 24.90 -5.76 20.98
N LYS A 114 25.60 -6.87 21.19
CA LYS A 114 26.30 -7.11 22.44
C LYS A 114 27.48 -6.13 22.47
N SER A 115 27.20 -4.87 22.77
CA SER A 115 28.23 -3.94 23.23
C SER A 115 28.55 -4.34 24.67
N GLY A 116 29.69 -4.99 24.84
CA GLY A 116 30.14 -5.48 26.14
C GLY A 116 31.42 -6.27 26.00
N ASN A 117 32.48 -5.59 25.51
CA ASN A 117 33.85 -5.85 25.95
C ASN A 117 34.57 -4.51 26.03
#